data_AF-A0AB37AP47-F1
#
_entry.id   AF-A0AB37AP47-F1
#
_cell.length_a   1.000
_cell.length_b   1.000
_cell.length_c   1.000
_cell.angle_alpha   90.00
_cell.angle_beta   90.00
_cell.angle_gamma   90.00
#
_symmetry.space_group_name_H-M   'P 1'
#
loop_
_entity.id
_entity.type
_entity.pdbx_description
1 polymer ?
#
loop_
_entity_poly.entity_id
_entity_poly.type
_entity_poly.pdbx_seq_one_letter_code
_entity_poly.pdbx_strand_id
1 'polypeptide(L)'
;MLERGYDREFAEAIFAQIKGFGEYGFPESHAASFALLVYSSAWLRRHEPAVFLAALLNSQPMGFYTPSQLLQDARRRGVEVLPVDVNVSTWDSVIEGPTTSAPVRLGFSLLRGMRADVAGRIELARAVRPFVDVADLARRAQLDRHDLQVLARANALRSLAGGNRRAALWLAAAAVPDRDLLRGTERDDAVPALPQASEGKEIVTDYNALGFTLGRHPLALLRDRLALDRLQSAEQLATLRSGQLARACGLVTVRQRPGTANGVLFMTLEDETGQVNVILWPGLLEKFRKEALGAALLAVYGVWQAEGKVRHLIASKLVDRSELLGSLPTTAREFC
;
A
#
# COMPACT_ATOMS: atom_id res chain seq x y z
N MET A 1 -27.42 49.79 1.01
CA MET A 1 -28.17 49.44 -0.21
C MET A 1 -29.16 50.54 -0.57
N LEU A 2 -29.95 51.05 0.37
CA LEU A 2 -30.89 52.16 0.10
C LEU A 2 -30.23 53.43 -0.48
N GLU A 3 -29.09 53.88 0.06
CA GLU A 3 -28.32 55.01 -0.49
C GLU A 3 -27.78 54.77 -1.91
N ARG A 4 -27.71 53.51 -2.35
CA ARG A 4 -27.32 53.12 -3.70
C ARG A 4 -28.54 52.94 -4.63
N GLY A 5 -29.74 53.34 -4.20
CA GLY A 5 -30.98 53.34 -5.00
C GLY A 5 -31.77 52.02 -5.01
N TYR A 6 -31.45 51.06 -4.13
CA TYR A 6 -32.19 49.79 -4.04
C TYR A 6 -33.44 49.94 -3.16
N ASP A 7 -34.50 49.23 -3.51
CA ASP A 7 -35.73 49.15 -2.70
C ASP A 7 -35.47 48.47 -1.34
N ARG A 8 -36.24 48.87 -0.32
CA ARG A 8 -36.14 48.35 1.05
C ARG A 8 -36.51 46.88 1.11
N GLU A 9 -37.62 46.47 0.50
CA GLU A 9 -38.03 45.06 0.51
C GLU A 9 -36.94 44.17 -0.11
N PHE A 10 -36.32 44.63 -1.20
CA PHE A 10 -35.21 43.94 -1.84
C PHE A 10 -33.97 43.85 -0.94
N ALA A 11 -33.59 44.94 -0.27
CA ALA A 11 -32.44 44.96 0.64
C ALA A 11 -32.64 44.04 1.86
N GLU A 12 -33.85 44.01 2.42
CA GLU A 12 -34.22 43.14 3.55
C GLU A 12 -34.20 41.66 3.14
N ALA A 13 -34.68 41.32 1.94
CA ALA A 13 -34.62 39.98 1.40
C ALA A 13 -33.17 39.46 1.25
N ILE A 14 -32.25 40.28 0.71
CA ILE A 14 -30.82 39.93 0.60
C ILE A 14 -30.20 39.74 1.98
N PHE A 15 -30.51 40.60 2.95
CA PHE A 15 -30.01 40.46 4.31
C PHE A 15 -30.50 39.16 4.97
N ALA A 16 -31.76 38.78 4.74
CA ALA A 16 -32.29 37.50 5.21
C ALA A 16 -31.54 36.29 4.61
N GLN A 17 -31.18 36.33 3.33
CA GLN A 17 -30.35 35.30 2.69
C GLN A 17 -28.95 35.22 3.30
N ILE A 18 -28.27 36.36 3.50
CA ILE A 18 -26.93 36.42 4.11
C ILE A 18 -26.95 35.81 5.51
N LYS A 19 -27.98 36.10 6.32
CA LYS A 19 -28.15 35.46 7.63
C LYS A 19 -28.25 33.94 7.53
N GLY A 20 -29.01 33.42 6.55
CA GLY A 20 -29.13 31.98 6.31
C GLY A 20 -27.81 31.30 5.90
N PHE A 21 -26.96 32.00 5.13
CA PHE A 21 -25.64 31.49 4.75
C PHE A 21 -24.56 31.65 5.83
N GLY A 22 -24.79 32.52 6.83
CA GLY A 22 -23.82 32.78 7.89
C GLY A 22 -23.40 31.54 8.68
N GLU A 23 -24.28 30.54 8.78
CA GLU A 23 -24.00 29.26 9.47
C GLU A 23 -23.14 28.29 8.65
N TYR A 24 -23.10 28.46 7.32
CA TYR A 24 -22.34 27.60 6.38
C TYR A 24 -21.17 28.34 5.71
N GLY A 25 -20.93 29.59 6.08
CA GLY A 25 -19.84 30.40 5.53
C GLY A 25 -18.48 29.80 5.88
N PHE A 26 -17.60 29.66 4.88
CA PHE A 26 -16.25 29.13 5.07
C PHE A 26 -15.20 30.19 4.73
N PRO A 27 -14.10 30.32 5.51
CA PRO A 27 -13.06 31.31 5.24
C PRO A 27 -12.37 31.05 3.89
N GLU A 28 -12.56 31.96 2.93
CA GLU A 28 -12.01 31.83 1.57
C GLU A 28 -10.49 31.71 1.57
N SER A 29 -9.78 32.50 2.39
CA SER A 29 -8.32 32.45 2.49
C SER A 29 -7.79 31.08 2.94
N HIS A 30 -8.50 30.41 3.84
CA HIS A 30 -8.19 29.06 4.29
C HIS A 30 -8.52 28.02 3.20
N ALA A 31 -9.67 28.15 2.54
CA ALA A 31 -10.00 27.25 1.42
C ALA A 31 -8.98 27.37 0.28
N ALA A 32 -8.57 28.58 -0.09
CA ALA A 32 -7.63 28.84 -1.17
C ALA A 32 -6.24 28.26 -0.89
N SER A 33 -5.73 28.37 0.34
CA SER A 33 -4.42 27.82 0.69
C SER A 33 -4.38 26.29 0.60
N PHE A 34 -5.43 25.60 1.07
CA PHE A 34 -5.55 24.14 0.91
C PHE A 34 -5.79 23.73 -0.55
N ALA A 35 -6.59 24.50 -1.31
CA ALA A 35 -6.83 24.22 -2.72
C ALA A 35 -5.53 24.22 -3.55
N LEU A 36 -4.57 25.10 -3.22
CA LEU A 36 -3.26 25.13 -3.87
C LEU A 36 -2.47 23.83 -3.65
N LEU A 37 -2.52 23.27 -2.44
CA LEU A 37 -1.87 21.98 -2.12
C LEU A 37 -2.53 20.82 -2.88
N VAL A 38 -3.87 20.81 -2.93
CA VAL A 38 -4.64 19.81 -3.69
C VAL A 38 -4.31 19.89 -5.17
N TYR A 39 -4.28 21.10 -5.74
CA TYR A 39 -3.95 21.31 -7.15
C TYR A 39 -2.53 20.83 -7.48
N SER A 40 -1.54 21.23 -6.67
CA SER A 40 -0.15 20.82 -6.84
C SER A 40 0.02 19.30 -6.76
N SER A 41 -0.65 18.66 -5.79
CA SER A 41 -0.65 17.21 -5.63
C SER A 41 -1.32 16.49 -6.81
N ALA A 42 -2.46 17.01 -7.29
CA ALA A 42 -3.17 16.46 -8.44
C ALA A 42 -2.36 16.60 -9.73
N TRP A 43 -1.65 17.72 -9.90
CA TRP A 43 -0.75 17.96 -11.02
C TRP A 43 0.40 16.95 -11.01
N LEU A 44 1.11 16.79 -9.89
CA LEU A 44 2.18 15.78 -9.75
C LEU A 44 1.65 14.36 -10.01
N ARG A 45 0.51 14.03 -9.43
CA ARG A 45 -0.13 12.72 -9.64
C ARG A 45 -0.52 12.45 -11.09
N ARG A 46 -0.80 13.49 -11.89
CA ARG A 46 -1.18 13.39 -13.31
C ARG A 46 0.03 13.38 -14.24
N HIS A 47 1.00 14.25 -13.99
CA HIS A 47 2.10 14.53 -14.91
C HIS A 47 3.41 13.83 -14.50
N GLU A 48 3.63 13.62 -13.21
CA GLU A 48 4.86 13.04 -12.64
C GLU A 48 4.57 11.87 -11.67
N PRO A 49 3.83 10.83 -12.12
CA PRO A 49 3.32 9.80 -11.21
C PRO A 49 4.42 8.97 -10.53
N ALA A 50 5.58 8.77 -11.18
CA ALA A 50 6.70 8.04 -10.59
C ALA A 50 7.36 8.84 -9.46
N VAL A 51 7.61 10.13 -9.68
CA VAL A 51 8.15 11.05 -8.67
C VAL A 51 7.18 11.19 -7.49
N PHE A 52 5.88 11.32 -7.80
CA PHE A 52 4.84 11.40 -6.78
C PHE A 52 4.80 10.12 -5.92
N LEU A 53 4.91 8.94 -6.53
CA LEU A 53 5.00 7.67 -5.80
C LEU A 53 6.23 7.65 -4.88
N ALA A 54 7.41 7.94 -5.41
CA ALA A 54 8.66 7.92 -4.63
C ALA A 54 8.58 8.87 -3.42
N ALA A 55 8.09 10.09 -3.63
CA ALA A 55 7.90 11.07 -2.56
C ALA A 55 6.93 10.57 -1.48
N LEU A 56 5.80 9.97 -1.86
CA LEU A 56 4.83 9.42 -0.91
C LEU A 56 5.37 8.20 -0.16
N LEU A 57 6.16 7.34 -0.80
CA LEU A 57 6.81 6.20 -0.13
C LEU A 57 7.82 6.68 0.92
N ASN A 58 8.62 7.70 0.59
CA ASN A 58 9.63 8.26 1.50
C ASN A 58 9.03 9.12 2.63
N SER A 59 7.75 9.51 2.50
CA SER A 59 7.02 10.26 3.53
C SER A 59 6.27 9.38 4.54
N GLN A 60 6.44 8.05 4.47
CA GLN A 60 5.81 7.13 5.41
C GLN A 60 6.47 7.20 6.80
N PRO A 61 5.72 6.93 7.90
CA PRO A 61 4.30 6.57 7.93
C PRO A 61 3.38 7.76 7.70
N MET A 62 2.46 7.63 6.74
CA MET A 62 1.38 8.60 6.51
C MET A 62 0.06 8.11 7.10
N GLY A 63 -0.90 9.01 7.32
CA GLY A 63 -2.21 8.68 7.90
C GLY A 63 -3.09 7.79 7.00
N PHE A 64 -3.23 8.08 5.70
CA PHE A 64 -4.33 7.53 4.89
C PHE A 64 -3.99 6.31 4.02
N TYR A 65 -2.88 6.34 3.28
CA TYR A 65 -2.55 5.29 2.29
C TYR A 65 -1.37 4.42 2.73
N THR A 66 -1.52 3.10 2.59
CA THR A 66 -0.43 2.14 2.79
C THR A 66 0.52 2.12 1.59
N PRO A 67 1.79 1.71 1.76
CA PRO A 67 2.70 1.48 0.63
C PRO A 67 2.12 0.56 -0.44
N SER A 68 1.43 -0.52 -0.04
CA SER A 68 0.74 -1.44 -0.98
C SER A 68 -0.24 -0.68 -1.88
N GLN A 69 -1.11 0.14 -1.31
CA GLN A 69 -2.12 0.89 -2.07
C GLN A 69 -1.49 1.88 -3.06
N LEU A 70 -0.42 2.56 -2.62
CA LEU A 70 0.32 3.49 -3.47
C LEU A 70 0.96 2.77 -4.67
N LEU A 71 1.59 1.62 -4.42
CA LEU A 71 2.19 0.79 -5.47
C LEU A 71 1.15 0.26 -6.46
N GLN A 72 -0.01 -0.19 -5.97
CA GLN A 72 -1.09 -0.68 -6.82
C GLN A 72 -1.71 0.44 -7.68
N ASP A 73 -1.93 1.65 -7.13
CA ASP A 73 -2.38 2.82 -7.93
C ASP A 73 -1.34 3.18 -9.01
N ALA A 74 -0.06 3.25 -8.64
CA ALA A 74 1.01 3.60 -9.58
C ALA A 74 1.15 2.59 -10.72
N ARG A 75 1.05 1.29 -10.43
CA ARG A 75 1.05 0.22 -11.45
C ARG A 75 -0.10 0.33 -12.43
N ARG A 76 -1.32 0.60 -11.94
CA ARG A 76 -2.50 0.85 -12.79
C ARG A 76 -2.33 2.08 -13.70
N ARG A 77 -1.40 2.97 -13.36
CA ARG A 77 -1.04 4.17 -14.14
C ARG A 77 0.21 3.98 -15.01
N GLY A 78 0.74 2.76 -15.09
CA GLY A 78 1.89 2.42 -15.92
C GLY A 78 3.25 2.79 -15.31
N VAL A 79 3.32 3.10 -14.01
CA VAL A 79 4.61 3.30 -13.33
C VAL A 79 5.26 1.94 -13.07
N GLU A 80 6.45 1.75 -13.63
CA GLU A 80 7.28 0.60 -13.32
C GLU A 80 7.94 0.77 -11.95
N VAL A 81 7.94 -0.30 -11.15
CA VAL A 81 8.54 -0.30 -9.81
C VAL A 81 9.50 -1.47 -9.70
N LEU A 82 10.75 -1.17 -9.32
CA LEU A 82 11.83 -2.12 -9.20
C LEU A 82 12.06 -2.46 -7.71
N PRO A 83 12.32 -3.74 -7.38
CA PRO A 83 12.50 -4.19 -5.99
C PRO A 83 13.73 -3.55 -5.36
N VAL A 84 13.82 -3.62 -4.04
CA VAL A 84 15.07 -3.28 -3.34
C VAL A 84 16.18 -4.21 -3.84
N ASP A 85 17.36 -3.67 -4.12
CA ASP A 85 18.55 -4.44 -4.52
C ASP A 85 19.80 -3.85 -3.87
N VAL A 86 20.60 -4.69 -3.19
CA VAL A 86 21.83 -4.25 -2.53
C VAL A 86 22.86 -3.61 -3.47
N ASN A 87 22.82 -3.94 -4.76
CA ASN A 87 23.70 -3.38 -5.77
C ASN A 87 23.21 -2.04 -6.35
N VAL A 88 22.00 -1.58 -6.02
CA VAL A 88 21.45 -0.35 -6.63
C VAL A 88 20.76 0.56 -5.63
N SER A 89 19.89 0.00 -4.78
CA SER A 89 19.05 0.77 -3.86
C SER A 89 19.87 1.63 -2.89
N THR A 90 19.26 2.75 -2.51
CA THR A 90 19.66 3.65 -1.42
C THR A 90 18.71 3.51 -0.24
N TRP A 91 18.92 4.25 0.84
CA TRP A 91 17.96 4.35 1.94
C TRP A 91 16.54 4.68 1.46
N ASP A 92 16.41 5.77 0.70
CA ASP A 92 15.13 6.22 0.15
C ASP A 92 14.82 5.58 -1.20
N SER A 93 13.52 5.53 -1.55
CA SER A 93 13.07 5.15 -2.88
C SER A 93 13.35 6.27 -3.87
N VAL A 94 13.86 5.93 -5.05
CA VAL A 94 14.37 6.89 -6.03
C VAL A 94 13.89 6.57 -7.44
N ILE A 95 13.98 7.56 -8.33
CA ILE A 95 13.79 7.35 -9.77
C ILE A 95 15.10 6.78 -10.35
N GLU A 96 15.03 5.60 -10.95
CA GLU A 96 16.19 4.93 -11.55
C GLU A 96 16.30 5.28 -13.04
N GLY A 97 16.77 6.50 -13.31
CA GLY A 97 17.02 6.97 -14.66
C GLY A 97 17.09 8.49 -14.76
N PRO A 98 17.38 9.02 -15.96
CA PRO A 98 17.55 10.45 -16.18
C PRO A 98 16.22 11.20 -16.33
N THR A 99 15.10 10.50 -16.50
CA THR A 99 13.77 11.09 -16.72
C THR A 99 12.85 10.81 -15.54
N THR A 100 11.89 11.70 -15.30
CA THR A 100 10.86 11.54 -14.27
C THR A 100 9.86 10.42 -14.55
N SER A 101 9.87 9.89 -15.78
CA SER A 101 9.11 8.70 -16.21
C SER A 101 9.85 7.39 -15.97
N ALA A 102 11.11 7.42 -15.54
CA ALA A 102 11.88 6.22 -15.31
C ALA A 102 11.33 5.41 -14.11
N PRO A 103 11.68 4.12 -14.01
CA PRO A 103 11.16 3.25 -12.97
C PRO A 103 11.48 3.74 -11.56
N VAL A 104 10.60 3.46 -10.61
CA VAL A 104 10.85 3.75 -9.19
C VAL A 104 11.57 2.57 -8.56
N ARG A 105 12.82 2.77 -8.12
CA ARG A 105 13.55 1.82 -7.30
C ARG A 105 13.15 1.96 -5.86
N LEU A 106 12.74 0.86 -5.23
CA LEU A 106 12.45 0.85 -3.81
C LEU A 106 13.71 1.02 -2.96
N GLY A 107 13.59 1.80 -1.89
CA GLY A 107 14.66 2.05 -0.92
C GLY A 107 14.67 1.05 0.23
N PHE A 108 15.80 0.99 0.94
CA PHE A 108 15.97 0.16 2.14
C PHE A 108 15.03 0.57 3.29
N SER A 109 14.54 1.80 3.32
CA SER A 109 13.64 2.32 4.36
C SER A 109 12.30 1.56 4.44
N LEU A 110 11.89 0.88 3.37
CA LEU A 110 10.67 0.07 3.32
C LEU A 110 10.82 -1.32 3.92
N LEU A 111 12.06 -1.75 4.20
CA LEU A 111 12.35 -3.07 4.77
C LEU A 111 12.06 -3.08 6.27
N ARG A 112 11.19 -3.99 6.71
CA ARG A 112 10.91 -4.17 8.14
C ARG A 112 12.16 -4.64 8.88
N GLY A 113 12.61 -3.84 9.83
CA GLY A 113 13.76 -4.14 10.69
C GLY A 113 15.11 -3.71 10.11
N MET A 114 15.13 -3.05 8.95
CA MET A 114 16.34 -2.45 8.41
C MET A 114 16.71 -1.16 9.14
N ARG A 115 18.01 -0.89 9.28
CA ARG A 115 18.53 0.30 9.96
C ARG A 115 19.27 1.21 8.98
N ALA A 116 19.16 2.52 9.17
CA ALA A 116 19.74 3.52 8.27
C ALA A 116 21.28 3.46 8.23
N ASP A 117 21.93 3.19 9.37
CA ASP A 117 23.39 3.02 9.43
C ASP A 117 23.87 1.81 8.62
N VAL A 118 23.09 0.73 8.61
CA VAL A 118 23.38 -0.49 7.84
C VAL A 118 23.29 -0.19 6.35
N ALA A 119 22.22 0.49 5.92
CA ALA A 119 22.05 0.91 4.53
C ALA A 119 23.21 1.80 4.07
N GLY A 120 23.60 2.79 4.89
CA GLY A 120 24.76 3.65 4.63
C GLY A 120 26.07 2.86 4.48
N ARG A 121 26.30 1.84 5.31
CA ARG A 121 27.48 0.95 5.17
C ARG A 121 27.46 0.15 3.86
N ILE A 122 26.30 -0.33 3.42
CA ILE A 122 26.14 -1.01 2.13
C ILE A 122 26.45 -0.05 0.98
N GLU A 123 25.91 1.16 1.01
CA GLU A 123 26.12 2.19 -0.01
C GLU A 123 27.60 2.59 -0.11
N LEU A 124 28.26 2.86 1.03
CA LEU A 124 29.68 3.19 1.09
C LEU A 124 30.56 2.04 0.59
N ALA A 125 30.26 0.80 1.00
CA ALA A 125 30.99 -0.36 0.54
C ALA A 125 30.86 -0.52 -0.98
N ARG A 126 29.65 -0.42 -1.53
CA ARG A 126 29.35 -0.55 -2.96
C ARG A 126 30.04 0.52 -3.80
N ALA A 127 30.16 1.75 -3.31
CA ALA A 127 30.80 2.86 -4.03
C ALA A 127 32.27 2.58 -4.39
N VAL A 128 32.95 1.71 -3.63
CA VAL A 128 34.33 1.28 -3.95
C VAL A 128 34.36 0.33 -5.15
N ARG A 129 33.48 -0.66 -5.17
CA ARG A 129 33.29 -1.63 -6.27
C ARG A 129 31.99 -2.43 -6.09
N PRO A 130 31.39 -2.99 -7.15
CA PRO A 130 30.25 -3.91 -7.02
C PRO A 130 30.54 -5.09 -6.07
N PHE A 131 29.50 -5.65 -5.44
CA PHE A 131 29.61 -6.86 -4.64
C PHE A 131 29.71 -8.08 -5.55
N VAL A 132 30.59 -9.02 -5.20
CA VAL A 132 30.74 -10.28 -5.95
C VAL A 132 29.67 -11.27 -5.53
N ASP A 133 29.45 -11.40 -4.22
CA ASP A 133 28.49 -12.31 -3.62
C ASP A 133 28.01 -11.79 -2.25
N VAL A 134 27.18 -12.59 -1.57
CA VAL A 134 26.61 -12.25 -0.26
C VAL A 134 27.69 -12.19 0.85
N ALA A 135 28.77 -12.96 0.74
CA ALA A 135 29.85 -12.96 1.73
C ALA A 135 30.74 -11.71 1.62
N ASP A 136 31.07 -11.29 0.39
CA ASP A 136 31.75 -10.02 0.10
C ASP A 136 30.93 -8.82 0.62
N LEU A 137 29.62 -8.83 0.39
CA LEU A 137 28.70 -7.85 0.97
C LEU A 137 28.77 -7.84 2.50
N ALA A 138 28.60 -9.00 3.14
CA ALA A 138 28.59 -9.12 4.60
C ALA A 138 29.89 -8.60 5.22
N ARG A 139 31.03 -8.96 4.65
CA ARG A 139 32.36 -8.58 5.12
C ARG A 139 32.61 -7.08 4.96
N ARG A 140 32.37 -6.53 3.75
CA ARG A 140 32.68 -5.13 3.42
C ARG A 140 31.73 -4.15 4.08
N ALA A 141 30.45 -4.47 4.13
CA ALA A 141 29.45 -3.64 4.81
C ALA A 141 29.37 -3.96 6.30
N GLN A 142 30.11 -4.93 6.84
CA GLN A 142 30.13 -5.35 8.25
C GLN A 142 28.74 -5.80 8.77
N LEU A 143 27.99 -6.53 7.95
CA LEU A 143 26.63 -6.93 8.26
C LEU A 143 26.59 -8.01 9.33
N ASP A 144 25.67 -7.88 10.27
CA ASP A 144 25.39 -8.92 11.26
C ASP A 144 24.36 -9.94 10.72
N ARG A 145 24.05 -10.96 11.54
CA ARG A 145 23.06 -11.99 11.20
C ARG A 145 21.67 -11.39 10.95
N HIS A 146 21.29 -10.37 11.70
CA HIS A 146 19.98 -9.72 11.57
C HIS A 146 19.89 -8.97 10.25
N ASP A 147 20.91 -8.17 9.91
CA ASP A 147 20.98 -7.42 8.65
C ASP A 147 20.84 -8.34 7.43
N LEU A 148 21.61 -9.44 7.42
CA LEU A 148 21.56 -10.44 6.34
C LEU A 148 20.18 -11.11 6.23
N GLN A 149 19.54 -11.41 7.36
CA GLN A 149 18.20 -11.99 7.37
C GLN A 149 17.14 -11.01 6.85
N VAL A 150 17.22 -9.72 7.21
CA VAL A 150 16.32 -8.67 6.71
C VAL A 150 16.43 -8.56 5.18
N LEU A 151 17.66 -8.45 4.66
CA LEU A 151 17.91 -8.34 3.22
C LEU A 151 17.45 -9.58 2.45
N ALA A 152 17.74 -10.78 2.97
CA ALA A 152 17.36 -12.03 2.31
C ALA A 152 15.85 -12.25 2.30
N ARG A 153 15.16 -11.99 3.42
CA ARG A 153 13.69 -12.13 3.52
C ARG A 153 12.96 -11.17 2.61
N ALA A 154 13.48 -9.96 2.45
CA ALA A 154 12.89 -8.97 1.57
C ALA A 154 13.34 -9.08 0.10
N ASN A 155 14.05 -10.14 -0.26
CA ASN A 155 14.54 -10.39 -1.62
C ASN A 155 15.56 -9.38 -2.14
N ALA A 156 16.22 -8.60 -1.27
CA ALA A 156 17.17 -7.58 -1.68
C ALA A 156 18.51 -8.15 -2.19
N LEU A 157 18.76 -9.43 -1.93
CA LEU A 157 19.97 -10.16 -2.36
C LEU A 157 19.79 -10.90 -3.70
N ARG A 158 18.68 -10.67 -4.41
CA ARG A 158 18.33 -11.43 -5.61
C ARG A 158 19.43 -11.44 -6.67
N SER A 159 20.09 -10.29 -6.89
CA SER A 159 21.19 -10.13 -7.84
C SER A 159 22.45 -10.91 -7.46
N LEU A 160 22.71 -11.10 -6.18
CA LEU A 160 23.88 -11.84 -5.66
C LEU A 160 23.62 -13.34 -5.47
N ALA A 161 22.36 -13.77 -5.41
CA ALA A 161 21.96 -15.14 -5.10
C ALA A 161 21.37 -15.89 -6.32
N GLY A 162 21.70 -15.47 -7.54
CA GLY A 162 21.25 -16.14 -8.77
C GLY A 162 19.74 -16.15 -8.98
N GLY A 163 19.02 -15.16 -8.43
CA GLY A 163 17.59 -15.00 -8.66
C GLY A 163 16.65 -15.82 -7.76
N ASN A 164 17.18 -16.68 -6.88
CA ASN A 164 16.38 -17.55 -6.00
C ASN A 164 16.45 -17.09 -4.54
N ARG A 165 15.30 -16.73 -3.94
CA ARG A 165 15.22 -16.25 -2.57
C ARG A 165 15.66 -17.28 -1.52
N ARG A 166 15.41 -18.56 -1.75
CA ARG A 166 15.84 -19.63 -0.83
C ARG A 166 17.35 -19.80 -0.85
N ALA A 167 17.96 -19.69 -2.04
CA ALA A 167 19.41 -19.62 -2.16
C ALA A 167 19.96 -18.37 -1.44
N ALA A 168 19.30 -17.22 -1.56
CA ALA A 168 19.67 -16.01 -0.84
C ALA A 168 19.63 -16.19 0.68
N LEU A 169 18.59 -16.83 1.21
CA LEU A 169 18.47 -17.14 2.64
C LEU A 169 19.57 -18.11 3.13
N TRP A 170 19.92 -19.11 2.32
CA TRP A 170 21.02 -20.02 2.61
C TRP A 170 22.36 -19.29 2.66
N LEU A 171 22.67 -18.53 1.60
CA LEU A 171 23.88 -17.71 1.50
C LEU A 171 23.98 -16.70 2.64
N ALA A 172 22.88 -16.03 2.98
CA ALA A 172 22.82 -15.09 4.10
C ALA A 172 23.10 -15.76 5.45
N ALA A 173 22.66 -17.01 5.65
CA ALA A 173 22.95 -17.76 6.87
C ALA A 173 24.43 -18.17 6.96
N ALA A 174 25.06 -18.48 5.82
CA ALA A 174 26.47 -18.86 5.74
C ALA A 174 27.42 -17.65 5.79
N ALA A 175 26.99 -16.49 5.28
CA ALA A 175 27.78 -15.27 5.15
C ALA A 175 27.94 -14.47 6.46
N VAL A 176 27.33 -14.92 7.56
CA VAL A 176 27.49 -14.28 8.88
C VAL A 176 28.98 -14.31 9.25
N PRO A 177 29.65 -13.16 9.41
CA PRO A 177 31.08 -13.13 9.64
C PRO A 177 31.46 -13.85 10.93
N ASP A 178 32.43 -14.77 10.83
CA ASP A 178 33.02 -15.40 12.01
C ASP A 178 33.79 -14.34 12.81
N ARG A 179 33.62 -14.40 14.14
CA ARG A 179 34.41 -13.61 15.08
C ARG A 179 35.55 -14.50 15.56
N ASP A 180 36.78 -13.97 15.61
CA ASP A 180 38.02 -14.63 16.09
C ASP A 180 38.91 -15.25 14.98
N LEU A 181 39.63 -16.35 15.25
CA LEU A 181 40.67 -16.95 14.39
C LEU A 181 40.24 -17.26 12.95
N LEU A 182 38.93 -17.45 12.71
CA LEU A 182 38.36 -17.70 11.38
C LEU A 182 37.98 -16.42 10.63
N ARG A 183 38.27 -15.24 11.17
CA ARG A 183 37.97 -13.95 10.55
C ARG A 183 38.75 -13.79 9.24
N GLY A 184 38.08 -14.08 8.12
CA GLY A 184 38.64 -13.96 6.78
C GLY A 184 38.77 -15.29 6.03
N THR A 185 38.40 -16.43 6.63
CA THR A 185 38.28 -17.68 5.88
C THR A 185 37.07 -17.62 4.95
N GLU A 186 37.23 -18.18 3.76
CA GLU A 186 36.12 -18.35 2.81
C GLU A 186 35.53 -19.75 3.01
N ARG A 187 34.22 -19.83 3.16
CA ARG A 187 33.50 -21.11 3.21
C ARG A 187 33.18 -21.52 1.79
N ASP A 188 33.80 -22.60 1.34
CA ASP A 188 33.53 -23.22 0.04
C ASP A 188 32.39 -24.25 0.16
N ASP A 189 31.23 -23.77 0.65
CA ASP A 189 30.03 -24.60 0.72
C ASP A 189 29.22 -24.39 -0.57
N ALA A 190 29.16 -25.43 -1.41
CA ALA A 190 28.29 -25.42 -2.57
C ALA A 190 26.84 -25.18 -2.14
N VAL A 191 26.19 -24.17 -2.71
CA VAL A 191 24.76 -23.90 -2.44
C VAL A 191 23.96 -25.12 -2.94
N PRO A 192 23.21 -25.81 -2.06
CA PRO A 192 22.41 -26.94 -2.49
C PRO A 192 21.35 -26.48 -3.50
N ALA A 193 20.97 -27.36 -4.42
CA ALA A 193 19.88 -27.09 -5.35
C ALA A 193 18.55 -27.00 -4.60
N LEU A 194 18.19 -25.79 -4.15
CA LEU A 194 16.97 -25.53 -3.39
C LEU A 194 15.81 -25.25 -4.35
N PRO A 195 14.69 -26.00 -4.26
CA PRO A 195 13.55 -25.78 -5.14
C PRO A 195 12.93 -24.41 -4.86
N GLN A 196 12.51 -23.70 -5.91
CA GLN A 196 11.82 -22.42 -5.77
C GLN A 196 10.57 -22.58 -4.89
N ALA A 197 10.28 -21.54 -4.09
CA ALA A 197 9.03 -21.51 -3.34
C ALA A 197 7.87 -21.27 -4.31
N SER A 198 6.70 -21.83 -3.98
CA SER A 198 5.45 -21.50 -4.67
C SER A 198 5.16 -20.00 -4.54
N GLU A 199 4.49 -19.42 -5.53
CA GLU A 199 4.14 -17.99 -5.53
C GLU A 199 3.46 -17.52 -4.25
N GLY A 200 2.50 -18.27 -3.70
CA GLY A 200 1.84 -17.90 -2.45
C GLY A 200 2.80 -17.79 -1.25
N LYS A 201 3.85 -18.63 -1.19
CA LYS A 201 4.89 -18.53 -0.16
C LYS A 201 5.79 -17.31 -0.38
N GLU A 202 6.08 -16.97 -1.63
CA GLU A 202 6.84 -15.77 -1.97
C GLU A 202 6.06 -14.50 -1.57
N ILE A 203 4.76 -14.44 -1.89
CA ILE A 203 3.87 -13.33 -1.49
C ILE A 203 3.80 -13.21 0.04
N VAL A 204 3.60 -14.32 0.76
CA VAL A 204 3.59 -14.30 2.24
C VAL A 204 4.92 -13.79 2.79
N THR A 205 6.04 -14.20 2.19
CA THR A 205 7.38 -13.73 2.61
C THR A 205 7.54 -12.23 2.35
N ASP A 206 7.07 -11.72 1.20
CA ASP A 206 7.08 -10.29 0.88
C ASP A 206 6.27 -9.47 1.89
N TYR A 207 5.04 -9.88 2.18
CA TYR A 207 4.19 -9.18 3.15
C TYR A 207 4.79 -9.18 4.56
N ASN A 208 5.47 -10.26 4.96
CA ASN A 208 6.18 -10.30 6.24
C ASN A 208 7.37 -9.34 6.28
N ALA A 209 8.08 -9.17 5.16
CA ALA A 209 9.31 -8.38 5.08
C ALA A 209 9.08 -6.88 4.76
N LEU A 210 8.07 -6.57 3.93
CA LEU A 210 7.81 -5.23 3.38
C LEU A 210 6.39 -4.72 3.68
N GLY A 211 5.45 -5.62 4.01
CA GLY A 211 4.02 -5.29 4.13
C GLY A 211 3.27 -5.20 2.79
N PHE A 212 3.93 -5.53 1.68
CA PHE A 212 3.35 -5.58 0.33
C PHE A 212 4.18 -6.53 -0.54
N THR A 213 3.68 -6.87 -1.73
CA THR A 213 4.41 -7.64 -2.76
C THR A 213 4.48 -6.86 -4.07
N LEU A 214 5.59 -7.02 -4.80
CA LEU A 214 5.68 -6.61 -6.20
C LEU A 214 5.18 -7.72 -7.15
N GLY A 215 4.83 -8.91 -6.65
CA GLY A 215 4.16 -9.94 -7.42
C GLY A 215 2.68 -9.63 -7.68
N ARG A 216 1.89 -10.68 -7.93
CA ARG A 216 0.43 -10.56 -8.03
C ARG A 216 -0.17 -10.24 -6.66
N HIS A 217 -1.29 -9.53 -6.67
CA HIS A 217 -2.05 -9.29 -5.45
C HIS A 217 -2.55 -10.62 -4.86
N PRO A 218 -2.59 -10.81 -3.52
CA PRO A 218 -2.95 -12.10 -2.91
C PRO A 218 -4.28 -12.69 -3.39
N LEU A 219 -5.29 -11.85 -3.61
CA LEU A 219 -6.61 -12.30 -4.09
C LEU A 219 -6.59 -12.84 -5.53
N ALA A 220 -5.58 -12.51 -6.33
CA ALA A 220 -5.44 -13.11 -7.66
C ALA A 220 -5.24 -14.63 -7.57
N LEU A 221 -4.59 -15.14 -6.51
CA LEU A 221 -4.44 -16.58 -6.26
C LEU A 221 -5.74 -17.24 -5.80
N LEU A 222 -6.63 -16.46 -5.21
CA LEU A 222 -7.92 -16.92 -4.69
C LEU A 222 -9.06 -16.70 -5.69
N ARG A 223 -8.83 -16.01 -6.81
CA ARG A 223 -9.88 -15.52 -7.71
C ARG A 223 -10.79 -16.64 -8.22
N ASP A 224 -10.21 -17.75 -8.68
CA ASP A 224 -11.00 -18.89 -9.18
C ASP A 224 -11.90 -19.47 -8.07
N ARG A 225 -11.38 -19.56 -6.84
CA ARG A 225 -12.15 -20.03 -5.69
C ARG A 225 -13.26 -19.06 -5.30
N LEU A 226 -12.98 -17.75 -5.30
CA LEU A 226 -13.95 -16.70 -4.98
C LEU A 226 -15.06 -16.62 -6.04
N ALA A 227 -14.73 -16.88 -7.32
CA ALA A 227 -15.68 -16.91 -8.41
C ALA A 227 -16.72 -18.03 -8.27
N LEU A 228 -16.36 -19.18 -7.68
CA LEU A 228 -17.30 -20.27 -7.37
C LEU A 228 -18.41 -19.82 -6.39
N ASP A 229 -18.08 -18.93 -5.46
CA ASP A 229 -19.03 -18.30 -4.52
C ASP A 229 -19.78 -17.10 -5.14
N ARG A 230 -19.52 -16.81 -6.43
CA ARG A 230 -19.99 -15.63 -7.18
C ARG A 230 -19.54 -14.30 -6.57
N LEU A 231 -18.37 -14.28 -5.93
CA LEU A 231 -17.76 -13.05 -5.42
C LEU A 231 -17.03 -12.36 -6.56
N GLN A 232 -17.49 -11.15 -6.89
CA GLN A 232 -17.06 -10.37 -8.05
C GLN A 232 -15.82 -9.54 -7.72
N SER A 233 -15.01 -9.26 -8.73
CA SER A 233 -13.87 -8.34 -8.61
C SER A 233 -14.34 -6.88 -8.56
N ALA A 234 -13.49 -5.98 -8.09
CA ALA A 234 -13.76 -4.54 -8.12
C ALA A 234 -14.07 -4.03 -9.54
N GLU A 235 -13.34 -4.54 -10.54
CA GLU A 235 -13.59 -4.25 -11.95
C GLU A 235 -14.95 -4.77 -12.43
N GLN A 236 -15.34 -5.99 -12.03
CA GLN A 236 -16.66 -6.52 -12.38
C GLN A 236 -17.78 -5.71 -11.74
N LEU A 237 -17.64 -5.37 -10.45
CA LEU A 237 -18.60 -4.53 -9.72
C LEU A 237 -18.75 -3.15 -10.35
N ALA A 238 -17.65 -2.59 -10.87
CA ALA A 238 -17.64 -1.32 -11.58
C ALA A 238 -18.52 -1.30 -12.86
N THR A 239 -18.94 -2.45 -13.38
CA THR A 239 -19.85 -2.54 -14.53
C THR A 239 -21.33 -2.65 -14.15
N LEU A 240 -21.64 -2.85 -12.87
CA LEU A 240 -23.01 -3.02 -12.40
C LEU A 240 -23.79 -1.71 -12.41
N ARG A 241 -25.09 -1.83 -12.66
CA ARG A 241 -26.06 -0.73 -12.56
C ARG A 241 -26.43 -0.51 -11.09
N SER A 242 -26.77 0.73 -10.75
CA SER A 242 -27.29 1.07 -9.43
C SER A 242 -28.54 0.25 -9.12
N GLY A 243 -28.66 -0.25 -7.90
CA GLY A 243 -29.75 -1.11 -7.43
C GLY A 243 -29.55 -2.61 -7.65
N GLN A 244 -28.49 -3.04 -8.35
CA GLN A 244 -28.23 -4.47 -8.55
C GLN A 244 -27.66 -5.13 -7.29
N LEU A 245 -28.00 -6.42 -7.10
CA LEU A 245 -27.35 -7.23 -6.09
C LEU A 245 -25.87 -7.42 -6.45
N ALA A 246 -25.00 -7.21 -5.47
CA ALA A 246 -23.56 -7.27 -5.62
C ALA A 246 -22.94 -8.10 -4.48
N ARG A 247 -21.85 -8.79 -4.82
CA ARG A 247 -21.08 -9.60 -3.88
C ARG A 247 -19.61 -9.30 -4.10
N ALA A 248 -18.99 -8.63 -3.13
CA ALA A 248 -17.57 -8.28 -3.16
C ALA A 248 -16.79 -9.18 -2.21
N CYS A 249 -15.52 -9.42 -2.51
CA CYS A 249 -14.58 -9.94 -1.54
C CYS A 249 -13.23 -9.26 -1.72
N GLY A 250 -12.65 -8.76 -0.62
CA GLY A 250 -11.41 -8.00 -0.67
C GLY A 250 -10.70 -7.96 0.68
N LEU A 251 -9.40 -7.70 0.64
CA LEU A 251 -8.62 -7.38 1.84
C LEU A 251 -9.16 -6.10 2.44
N VAL A 252 -9.44 -6.09 3.73
CA VAL A 252 -9.89 -4.88 4.42
C VAL A 252 -8.70 -3.95 4.61
N THR A 253 -8.67 -2.82 3.90
CA THR A 253 -7.56 -1.87 3.98
C THR A 253 -7.82 -0.74 4.96
N VAL A 254 -9.08 -0.30 5.05
CA VAL A 254 -9.46 0.89 5.82
C VAL A 254 -10.84 0.69 6.45
N ARG A 255 -10.99 1.16 7.70
CA ARG A 255 -12.26 1.31 8.42
C ARG A 255 -12.35 2.72 8.98
N GLN A 256 -13.47 3.41 8.72
CA GLN A 256 -13.69 4.78 9.17
C GLN A 256 -15.08 4.94 9.76
N ARG A 257 -15.16 5.52 10.96
CA ARG A 257 -16.42 5.84 11.61
C ARG A 257 -16.46 7.32 12.05
N PRO A 258 -16.67 8.25 11.11
CA PRO A 258 -16.69 9.68 11.44
C PRO A 258 -17.79 10.00 12.46
N GLY A 259 -17.49 10.84 13.45
CA GLY A 259 -18.46 11.27 14.46
C GLY A 259 -19.69 11.99 13.87
N THR A 260 -19.54 12.58 12.68
CA THR A 260 -20.61 13.29 11.95
C THR A 260 -21.54 12.36 11.16
N ALA A 261 -21.20 11.08 11.01
CA ALA A 261 -21.93 10.14 10.14
C ALA A 261 -22.98 9.31 10.88
N ASN A 262 -23.50 9.78 12.02
CA ASN A 262 -24.53 9.09 12.82
C ASN A 262 -24.21 7.60 13.09
N GLY A 263 -22.93 7.29 13.30
CA GLY A 263 -22.46 5.95 13.62
C GLY A 263 -22.30 4.99 12.43
N VAL A 264 -22.48 5.44 11.18
CA VAL A 264 -22.19 4.67 9.95
C VAL A 264 -20.71 4.34 9.85
N LEU A 265 -20.39 3.10 9.48
CA LEU A 265 -19.04 2.65 9.24
C LEU A 265 -18.78 2.58 7.73
N PHE A 266 -17.73 3.25 7.28
CA PHE A 266 -17.20 3.15 5.92
C PHE A 266 -16.01 2.19 5.93
N MET A 267 -15.98 1.27 4.97
CA MET A 267 -14.90 0.30 4.82
C MET A 267 -14.42 0.27 3.38
N THR A 268 -13.12 0.14 3.17
CA THR A 268 -12.54 -0.07 1.84
C THR A 268 -11.98 -1.49 1.77
N LEU A 269 -12.44 -2.23 0.76
CA LEU A 269 -11.91 -3.53 0.38
C LEU A 269 -11.00 -3.39 -0.83
N GLU A 270 -9.92 -4.15 -0.89
CA GLU A 270 -8.99 -4.17 -2.02
C GLU A 270 -8.86 -5.58 -2.61
N ASP A 271 -8.88 -5.66 -3.94
CA ASP A 271 -8.52 -6.85 -4.70
C ASP A 271 -7.49 -6.52 -5.80
N GLU A 272 -7.14 -7.52 -6.61
CA GLU A 272 -6.15 -7.38 -7.68
C GLU A 272 -6.55 -6.39 -8.78
N THR A 273 -7.85 -6.07 -8.88
CA THR A 273 -8.40 -5.19 -9.91
C THR A 273 -8.64 -3.77 -9.40
N GLY A 274 -8.84 -3.57 -8.09
CA GLY A 274 -9.11 -2.25 -7.55
C GLY A 274 -9.63 -2.25 -6.13
N GLN A 275 -10.29 -1.15 -5.78
CA GLN A 275 -10.88 -0.93 -4.47
C GLN A 275 -12.41 -0.89 -4.56
N VAL A 276 -13.07 -1.38 -3.52
CA VAL A 276 -14.52 -1.35 -3.34
C VAL A 276 -14.83 -0.65 -2.04
N ASN A 277 -15.54 0.47 -2.13
CA ASN A 277 -16.05 1.18 -0.97
C ASN A 277 -17.34 0.51 -0.49
N VAL A 278 -17.43 0.27 0.81
CA VAL A 278 -18.54 -0.42 1.46
C VAL A 278 -19.12 0.48 2.55
N ILE A 279 -20.44 0.59 2.58
CA ILE A 279 -21.19 1.33 3.60
C ILE A 279 -21.90 0.32 4.50
N LEU A 280 -21.68 0.44 5.81
CA LEU A 280 -22.30 -0.37 6.84
C LEU A 280 -23.13 0.51 7.78
N TRP A 281 -24.45 0.32 7.75
CA TRP A 281 -25.37 1.01 8.66
C TRP A 281 -25.24 0.50 10.10
N PRO A 282 -25.52 1.33 11.12
CA PRO A 282 -25.33 0.98 12.53
C PRO A 282 -25.96 -0.36 12.95
N GLY A 283 -27.21 -0.62 12.57
CA GLY A 283 -27.88 -1.87 12.93
C GLY A 283 -27.25 -3.11 12.29
N LEU A 284 -26.65 -2.97 11.10
CA LEU A 284 -25.89 -4.07 10.47
C LEU A 284 -24.55 -4.28 11.16
N LEU A 285 -23.87 -3.18 11.52
CA LEU A 285 -22.60 -3.22 12.26
C LEU A 285 -22.77 -3.92 13.61
N GLU A 286 -23.86 -3.64 14.34
CA GLU A 286 -24.14 -4.32 15.61
C GLU A 286 -24.33 -5.82 15.42
N LYS A 287 -25.05 -6.23 14.36
CA LYS A 287 -25.30 -7.63 14.04
C LYS A 287 -24.04 -8.40 13.61
N PHE A 288 -23.18 -7.77 12.80
CA PHE A 288 -21.96 -8.37 12.25
C PHE A 288 -20.69 -7.75 12.81
N ARG A 289 -20.70 -7.40 14.11
CA ARG A 289 -19.60 -6.63 14.74
C ARG A 289 -18.26 -7.37 14.66
N LYS A 290 -18.28 -8.69 14.83
CA LYS A 290 -17.09 -9.54 14.81
C LYS A 290 -16.44 -9.52 13.42
N GLU A 291 -17.24 -9.74 12.38
CA GLU A 291 -16.78 -9.74 10.99
C GLU A 291 -16.35 -8.34 10.55
N ALA A 292 -17.15 -7.32 10.88
CA ALA A 292 -16.89 -5.94 10.49
C ALA A 292 -15.57 -5.42 11.07
N LEU A 293 -15.24 -5.73 12.33
CA LEU A 293 -14.05 -5.20 13.00
C LEU A 293 -12.85 -6.16 12.99
N GLY A 294 -13.08 -7.47 12.93
CA GLY A 294 -12.03 -8.48 13.08
C GLY A 294 -11.50 -9.09 11.78
N ALA A 295 -12.27 -9.05 10.68
CA ALA A 295 -11.89 -9.76 9.46
C ALA A 295 -10.74 -9.05 8.72
N ALA A 296 -9.77 -9.83 8.25
CA ALA A 296 -8.73 -9.38 7.35
C ALA A 296 -9.15 -9.49 5.87
N LEU A 297 -9.89 -10.55 5.54
CA LEU A 297 -10.52 -10.76 4.24
C LEU A 297 -12.03 -10.86 4.45
N LEU A 298 -12.79 -9.98 3.80
CA LEU A 298 -14.22 -9.86 4.04
C LEU A 298 -14.99 -10.08 2.75
N ALA A 299 -15.96 -11.00 2.78
CA ALA A 299 -16.98 -11.12 1.75
C ALA A 299 -18.21 -10.29 2.16
N VAL A 300 -18.61 -9.36 1.30
CA VAL A 300 -19.72 -8.44 1.52
C VAL A 300 -20.78 -8.67 0.47
N TYR A 301 -22.00 -8.92 0.93
CA TYR A 301 -23.19 -9.05 0.11
C TYR A 301 -24.03 -7.80 0.30
N GLY A 302 -24.63 -7.30 -0.77
CA GLY A 302 -25.35 -6.05 -0.68
C GLY A 302 -25.95 -5.59 -2.00
N VAL A 303 -26.25 -4.30 -2.03
CA VAL A 303 -26.77 -3.61 -3.20
C VAL A 303 -25.73 -2.62 -3.69
N TRP A 304 -25.40 -2.72 -4.98
CA TRP A 304 -24.51 -1.77 -5.64
C TRP A 304 -25.22 -0.44 -5.83
N GLN A 305 -24.57 0.66 -5.45
CA GLN A 305 -25.02 2.00 -5.74
C GLN A 305 -23.97 2.72 -6.58
N ALA A 306 -24.45 3.34 -7.65
CA ALA A 306 -23.62 4.13 -8.55
C ALA A 306 -24.33 5.44 -8.86
N GLU A 307 -23.66 6.55 -8.55
CA GLU A 307 -24.10 7.92 -8.85
C GLU A 307 -22.94 8.69 -9.47
N GLY A 308 -23.02 8.94 -10.78
CA GLY A 308 -21.91 9.49 -11.56
C GLY A 308 -20.65 8.61 -11.45
N LYS A 309 -19.60 9.16 -10.84
CA LYS A 309 -18.33 8.46 -10.60
C LYS A 309 -18.26 7.79 -9.23
N VAL A 310 -19.17 8.12 -8.31
CA VAL A 310 -19.18 7.57 -6.96
C VAL A 310 -19.87 6.21 -7.00
N ARG A 311 -19.19 5.21 -6.45
CA ARG A 311 -19.64 3.83 -6.46
C ARG A 311 -19.35 3.20 -5.10
N HIS A 312 -20.37 2.61 -4.51
CA HIS A 312 -20.26 1.93 -3.22
C HIS A 312 -21.22 0.75 -3.12
N LEU A 313 -20.82 -0.22 -2.31
CA LEU A 313 -21.63 -1.37 -1.94
C LEU A 313 -22.31 -1.09 -0.61
N ILE A 314 -23.64 -0.98 -0.61
CA ILE A 314 -24.39 -0.96 0.65
C ILE A 314 -24.48 -2.40 1.15
N ALA A 315 -23.80 -2.67 2.27
CA ALA A 315 -23.76 -4.00 2.86
C ALA A 315 -25.14 -4.40 3.41
N SER A 316 -25.46 -5.69 3.27
CA SER A 316 -26.62 -6.35 3.90
C SER A 316 -26.23 -7.62 4.66
N LYS A 317 -25.09 -8.23 4.31
CA LYS A 317 -24.51 -9.37 5.02
C LYS A 317 -23.00 -9.36 4.88
N LEU A 318 -22.32 -9.71 5.97
CA LEU A 318 -20.87 -9.88 6.03
C LEU A 318 -20.53 -11.33 6.30
N VAL A 319 -19.46 -11.82 5.70
CA VAL A 319 -18.88 -13.13 5.98
C VAL A 319 -17.37 -12.98 6.06
N ASP A 320 -16.80 -13.29 7.21
CA ASP A 320 -15.35 -13.39 7.37
C ASP A 320 -14.82 -14.53 6.51
N ARG A 321 -13.82 -14.22 5.67
CA ARG A 321 -13.12 -15.16 4.78
C ARG A 321 -11.62 -15.23 5.10
N SER A 322 -11.20 -14.72 6.25
CA SER A 322 -9.79 -14.65 6.65
C SER A 322 -9.12 -16.02 6.72
N GLU A 323 -9.88 -17.12 6.83
CA GLU A 323 -9.35 -18.48 6.72
C GLU A 323 -8.64 -18.75 5.39
N LEU A 324 -9.06 -18.08 4.30
CA LEU A 324 -8.47 -18.26 2.97
C LEU A 324 -7.10 -17.59 2.84
N LEU A 325 -6.74 -16.67 3.75
CA LEU A 325 -5.44 -15.98 3.73
C LEU A 325 -4.31 -16.84 4.32
N GLY A 326 -4.64 -17.89 5.08
CA GLY A 326 -3.65 -18.73 5.74
C GLY A 326 -2.72 -17.94 6.65
N SER A 327 -1.43 -17.86 6.30
CA SER A 327 -0.38 -17.18 7.08
C SER A 327 -0.04 -15.77 6.59
N LEU A 328 -0.80 -15.19 5.67
CA LEU A 328 -0.56 -13.85 5.15
C LEU A 328 -0.82 -12.80 6.25
N PRO A 329 0.17 -11.98 6.66
CA PRO A 329 -0.06 -10.92 7.61
C PRO A 329 -0.76 -9.75 6.91
N THR A 330 -1.91 -9.34 7.41
CA THR A 330 -2.68 -8.21 6.89
C THR A 330 -3.15 -7.35 8.03
N THR A 331 -3.11 -6.03 7.85
CA THR A 331 -3.55 -5.07 8.87
C THR A 331 -4.35 -3.98 8.20
N ALA A 332 -5.56 -3.74 8.68
CA ALA A 332 -6.38 -2.63 8.25
C ALA A 332 -6.02 -1.38 9.05
N ARG A 333 -6.21 -0.20 8.45
CA ARG A 333 -6.12 1.08 9.16
C ARG A 333 -7.48 1.43 9.76
N GLU A 334 -7.46 1.83 11.02
CA GLU A 334 -8.63 2.19 11.81
C GLU A 334 -8.65 3.71 12.02
N PHE A 335 -9.73 4.37 11.57
CA PHE A 335 -10.02 5.77 11.85
C PHE A 335 -11.38 5.84 12.55
N CYS A 336 -11.38 5.50 13.84
CA CYS A 336 -12.55 5.53 14.71
C CYS A 336 -12.49 6.71 15.66
#